data_AF-A0A960ZSI9-F1
#
_entry.id   AF-A0A960ZSI9-F1
#
_cell.length_a   1.000
_cell.length_b   1.000
_cell.length_c   1.000
_cell.angle_alpha   90.00
_cell.angle_beta   90.00
_cell.angle_gamma   90.00
#
_symmetry.space_group_name_H-M   'P 1'
#
loop_
_entity.id
_entity.type
_entity.pdbx_description
1 polymer ?
#
loop_
_entity_poly.entity_id
_entity_poly.type
_entity_poly.pdbx_seq_one_letter_code
_entity_poly.pdbx_strand_id
1 'polypeptide(L)'
;MKLSKSLFLFGLAASLLAVAPAKATTINWGTYVSFTGSLLYDSSGNNLDDNYFFELGSFGSFTPTSANMADWLANWKPFDRATAPATWNSAVGNVSASATLETDFTTDNATLSQANTFAEGDQAYIWVYRDVAGNPTPSPAYDIGLEWALVTNDSSDTIVADDWTFPAPSGHIVANLDWRIEDASTVIFGGLNDGQGPGTYSVTPGSFALQTHTDPTAVPEPGSLLLISAVGSVFALRRKRRSAQSV
;
A
#
# COMPACT_ATOMS: atom_id res chain seq x y z
N MET A 1 -28.02 -57.35 -20.50
CA MET A 1 -27.78 -55.89 -20.68
C MET A 1 -26.33 -55.59 -20.31
N LYS A 2 -25.44 -55.44 -21.30
CA LYS A 2 -24.04 -55.06 -21.06
C LYS A 2 -23.97 -53.53 -21.09
N LEU A 3 -23.90 -52.88 -19.93
CA LEU A 3 -23.60 -51.45 -19.86
C LEU A 3 -22.17 -51.24 -20.38
N SER A 4 -22.08 -50.50 -21.47
CA SER A 4 -20.85 -50.08 -22.14
C SER A 4 -19.98 -49.25 -21.18
N LYS A 5 -18.79 -49.76 -20.85
CA LYS A 5 -17.75 -49.06 -20.07
C LYS A 5 -17.21 -47.80 -20.78
N SER A 6 -17.57 -47.58 -22.04
CA SER A 6 -17.07 -46.48 -22.87
C SER A 6 -17.72 -45.13 -22.57
N LEU A 7 -18.84 -45.08 -21.83
CA LEU A 7 -19.53 -43.84 -21.52
C LEU A 7 -18.89 -43.06 -20.34
N PHE A 8 -18.13 -43.74 -19.48
CA PHE A 8 -17.49 -43.11 -18.31
C PHE A 8 -16.19 -42.36 -18.65
N LEU A 9 -15.51 -42.71 -19.75
CA LEU A 9 -14.26 -42.06 -20.16
C LEU A 9 -14.48 -40.75 -20.94
N PHE A 10 -15.62 -40.57 -21.61
CA PHE A 10 -15.92 -39.33 -22.33
C PHE A 10 -16.35 -38.18 -21.40
N GLY A 11 -16.96 -38.48 -20.24
CA GLY A 11 -17.33 -37.47 -19.26
C GLY A 11 -16.15 -36.86 -18.50
N LEU A 12 -15.07 -37.63 -18.29
CA LEU A 12 -13.86 -37.16 -17.63
C LEU A 12 -12.97 -36.32 -18.56
N ALA A 13 -12.94 -36.63 -19.87
CA ALA A 13 -12.15 -35.86 -20.84
C ALA A 13 -12.76 -34.48 -21.14
N ALA A 14 -14.09 -34.33 -21.09
CA ALA A 14 -14.76 -33.05 -21.34
C ALA A 14 -14.72 -32.08 -20.14
N SER A 15 -14.42 -32.57 -18.94
CA SER A 15 -14.32 -31.75 -17.72
C SER A 15 -12.92 -31.19 -17.46
N LEU A 16 -11.89 -31.66 -18.18
CA LEU A 16 -10.52 -31.11 -18.11
C LEU A 16 -10.25 -29.94 -19.07
N LEU A 17 -11.20 -29.58 -19.96
CA LEU A 17 -10.98 -28.62 -21.05
C LEU A 17 -11.64 -27.25 -20.83
N ALA A 18 -12.24 -27.00 -19.67
CA ALA A 18 -12.89 -25.73 -19.35
C ALA A 18 -12.07 -24.84 -18.39
N VAL A 19 -10.74 -24.99 -18.34
CA VAL A 19 -9.88 -24.01 -17.68
C VAL A 19 -9.72 -22.83 -18.65
N ALA A 20 -10.48 -21.76 -18.42
CA ALA A 20 -10.26 -20.52 -19.14
C ALA A 20 -8.81 -20.04 -18.85
N PRO A 21 -8.06 -19.56 -19.86
CA PRO A 21 -6.73 -19.01 -19.61
C PRO A 21 -6.85 -17.83 -18.64
N ALA A 22 -6.05 -17.85 -17.58
CA ALA A 22 -5.86 -16.66 -16.76
C ALA A 22 -5.30 -15.52 -17.64
N LYS A 23 -5.81 -14.31 -17.44
CA LYS A 23 -5.39 -13.08 -18.10
C LYS A 23 -4.89 -12.10 -17.06
N ALA A 24 -3.69 -11.58 -17.30
CA ALA A 24 -3.19 -10.47 -16.53
C ALA A 24 -4.12 -9.24 -16.67
N THR A 25 -4.22 -8.43 -15.61
CA THR A 25 -5.09 -7.24 -15.57
C THR A 25 -4.25 -6.01 -15.31
N THR A 26 -4.39 -4.97 -16.12
CA THR A 26 -3.69 -3.71 -15.91
C THR A 26 -4.52 -2.79 -15.02
N ILE A 27 -3.87 -2.18 -14.03
CA ILE A 27 -4.49 -1.23 -13.10
C ILE A 27 -3.82 0.12 -13.34
N ASN A 28 -4.59 1.06 -13.87
CA ASN A 28 -4.19 2.46 -13.97
C ASN A 28 -4.60 3.17 -12.69
N TRP A 29 -3.69 3.93 -12.09
CA TRP A 29 -3.98 4.58 -10.82
C TRP A 29 -3.26 5.92 -10.68
N GLY A 30 -3.69 6.70 -9.68
CA GLY A 30 -3.12 8.01 -9.38
C GLY A 30 -4.20 9.05 -9.20
N THR A 31 -4.04 10.22 -9.83
CA THR A 31 -5.04 11.29 -9.77
C THR A 31 -5.74 11.43 -11.12
N TYR A 32 -6.85 12.17 -11.14
CA TYR A 32 -7.30 12.79 -12.38
C TYR A 32 -6.30 13.85 -12.84
N VAL A 33 -6.29 14.13 -14.15
CA VAL A 33 -5.53 15.24 -14.69
C VAL A 33 -6.29 16.53 -14.38
N SER A 34 -5.81 17.29 -13.41
CA SER A 34 -6.36 18.61 -13.08
C SER A 34 -5.65 19.72 -13.86
N PHE A 35 -6.42 20.62 -14.47
CA PHE A 35 -5.90 21.82 -15.13
C PHE A 35 -5.85 23.04 -14.21
N THR A 36 -6.36 22.93 -12.97
CA THR A 36 -6.51 24.07 -12.04
C THR A 36 -5.44 24.11 -10.94
N GLY A 37 -4.41 23.27 -11.03
CA GLY A 37 -3.32 23.18 -10.05
C GLY A 37 -3.39 21.92 -9.19
N SER A 38 -2.36 21.71 -8.36
CA SER A 38 -2.28 20.57 -7.43
C SER A 38 -3.41 20.62 -6.41
N LEU A 39 -4.04 19.47 -6.17
CA LEU A 39 -4.98 19.24 -5.07
C LEU A 39 -4.41 18.28 -4.02
N LEU A 40 -3.09 18.08 -4.04
CA LEU A 40 -2.37 17.21 -3.11
C LEU A 40 -1.51 18.09 -2.19
N TYR A 41 -1.76 18.00 -0.90
CA TYR A 41 -1.16 18.87 0.11
C TYR A 41 -0.49 18.11 1.25
N ASP A 42 0.48 18.76 1.88
CA ASP A 42 1.07 18.29 3.14
C ASP A 42 0.24 18.75 4.36
N SER A 43 0.65 18.32 5.56
CA SER A 43 -0.01 18.69 6.82
C SER A 43 0.02 20.20 7.12
N SER A 44 0.88 20.94 6.42
CA SER A 44 1.05 22.40 6.54
C SER A 44 0.34 23.17 5.41
N GLY A 45 -0.38 22.48 4.53
CA GLY A 45 -1.12 23.07 3.42
C GLY A 45 -0.26 23.48 2.23
N ASN A 46 0.99 23.02 2.14
CA ASN A 46 1.82 23.20 0.94
C ASN A 46 1.54 22.09 -0.06
N ASN A 47 1.74 22.36 -1.35
CA ASN A 47 1.68 21.31 -2.37
C ASN A 47 2.74 20.23 -2.10
N LEU A 48 2.37 18.96 -2.31
CA LEU A 48 3.35 17.88 -2.30
C LEU A 48 4.45 18.13 -3.35
N ASP A 49 5.71 17.94 -2.96
CA ASP A 49 6.89 18.13 -3.81
C ASP A 49 7.49 16.78 -4.25
N ASP A 50 8.70 16.81 -4.84
CA ASP A 50 9.40 15.62 -5.32
C ASP A 50 9.90 14.70 -4.19
N ASN A 51 9.75 15.09 -2.92
CA ASN A 51 10.06 14.25 -1.76
C ASN A 51 8.91 13.30 -1.40
N TYR A 52 7.79 13.35 -2.11
CA TYR A 52 6.66 12.47 -1.88
C TYR A 52 6.64 11.29 -2.86
N PHE A 53 6.25 10.15 -2.30
CA PHE A 53 6.12 8.88 -2.99
C PHE A 53 4.69 8.38 -2.80
N PHE A 54 4.17 7.73 -3.83
CA PHE A 54 2.85 7.13 -3.81
C PHE A 54 3.03 5.64 -4.06
N GLU A 55 2.34 4.82 -3.29
CA GLU A 55 2.31 3.38 -3.50
C GLU A 55 0.89 2.88 -3.57
N LEU A 56 0.61 2.09 -4.59
CA LEU A 56 -0.55 1.23 -4.64
C LEU A 56 -0.14 -0.12 -4.06
N GLY A 57 -0.97 -0.69 -3.18
CA GLY A 57 -0.66 -1.99 -2.59
C GLY A 57 -1.78 -2.52 -1.71
N SER A 58 -1.48 -3.58 -0.95
CA SER A 58 -2.44 -4.21 -0.04
C SER A 58 -1.78 -4.60 1.28
N PHE A 59 -2.58 -4.64 2.34
CA PHE A 59 -2.21 -5.24 3.62
C PHE A 59 -2.58 -6.73 3.72
N GLY A 60 -3.18 -7.33 2.68
CA GLY A 60 -3.69 -8.69 2.71
C GLY A 60 -4.76 -8.86 3.79
N SER A 61 -4.52 -9.74 4.76
CA SER A 61 -5.45 -9.99 5.87
C SER A 61 -5.36 -8.98 7.02
N PHE A 62 -4.34 -8.10 7.03
CA PHE A 62 -4.22 -7.06 8.04
C PHE A 62 -5.16 -5.88 7.70
N THR A 63 -5.95 -5.44 8.68
CA THR A 63 -6.83 -4.26 8.52
C THR A 63 -6.12 -3.03 9.09
N PRO A 64 -5.69 -2.07 8.26
CA PRO A 64 -5.02 -0.87 8.73
C PRO A 64 -6.01 0.05 9.44
N THR A 65 -5.59 0.62 10.55
CA THR A 65 -6.29 1.68 11.30
C THR A 65 -5.28 2.69 11.81
N SER A 66 -5.70 3.90 12.12
CA SER A 66 -4.80 4.90 12.73
C SER A 66 -4.23 4.45 14.09
N ALA A 67 -4.83 3.47 14.75
CA ALA A 67 -4.35 2.95 16.03
C ALA A 67 -3.22 1.91 15.90
N ASN A 68 -2.99 1.34 14.71
CA ASN A 68 -1.99 0.29 14.48
C ASN A 68 -0.93 0.67 13.42
N MET A 69 -0.68 1.98 13.26
CA MET A 69 0.25 2.53 12.25
C MET A 69 1.68 1.98 12.35
N ALA A 70 2.15 1.67 13.56
CA ALA A 70 3.46 1.07 13.78
C ALA A 70 3.63 -0.30 13.07
N ASP A 71 2.53 -1.03 12.86
CA ASP A 71 2.53 -2.35 12.24
C ASP A 71 2.37 -2.29 10.71
N TRP A 72 2.07 -1.13 10.13
CA TRP A 72 1.71 -1.01 8.71
C TRP A 72 2.84 -1.48 7.80
N LEU A 73 4.06 -0.99 8.01
CA LEU A 73 5.20 -1.32 7.15
C LEU A 73 5.48 -2.83 7.12
N ALA A 74 5.27 -3.53 8.23
CA ALA A 74 5.50 -4.98 8.32
C ALA A 74 4.43 -5.81 7.58
N ASN A 75 3.24 -5.24 7.36
CA ASN A 75 2.11 -5.91 6.70
C ASN A 75 1.88 -5.39 5.27
N TRP A 76 2.60 -4.36 4.85
CA TRP A 76 2.42 -3.72 3.55
C TRP A 76 3.05 -4.53 2.41
N LYS A 77 2.24 -4.80 1.38
CA LYS A 77 2.66 -5.42 0.13
C LYS A 77 2.52 -4.39 -1.00
N PRO A 78 3.58 -3.65 -1.37
CA PRO A 78 3.51 -2.71 -2.49
C PRO A 78 3.31 -3.48 -3.81
N PHE A 79 2.34 -3.03 -4.60
CA PHE A 79 2.00 -3.53 -5.94
C PHE A 79 2.62 -2.66 -7.04
N ASP A 80 2.51 -1.34 -6.89
CA ASP A 80 3.13 -0.37 -7.80
C ASP A 80 3.53 0.89 -7.04
N ARG A 81 4.39 1.72 -7.65
CA ARG A 81 4.93 2.92 -7.04
C ARG A 81 5.02 4.06 -8.05
N ALA A 82 4.53 5.23 -7.66
CA ALA A 82 4.74 6.46 -8.39
C ALA A 82 5.84 7.33 -7.75
N THR A 83 6.77 7.81 -8.57
CA THR A 83 7.95 8.57 -8.12
C THR A 83 8.21 9.77 -9.01
N ALA A 84 8.66 10.87 -8.41
CA ALA A 84 9.07 12.05 -9.18
C ALA A 84 10.37 11.80 -9.95
N PRO A 85 10.57 12.42 -11.12
CA PRO A 85 9.61 13.26 -11.86
C PRO A 85 8.81 12.47 -12.92
N ALA A 86 8.75 11.13 -12.79
CA ALA A 86 8.24 10.24 -13.82
C ALA A 86 6.71 10.10 -13.75
N THR A 87 6.25 9.13 -12.97
CA THR A 87 4.83 8.82 -12.77
C THR A 87 4.18 9.73 -11.72
N TRP A 88 4.98 10.48 -10.96
CA TRP A 88 4.55 11.59 -10.11
C TRP A 88 5.13 12.89 -10.66
N ASN A 89 4.28 13.87 -10.94
CA ASN A 89 4.67 15.21 -11.38
C ASN A 89 4.16 16.27 -10.39
N SER A 90 5.04 16.65 -9.46
CA SER A 90 4.76 17.62 -8.40
C SER A 90 4.45 19.02 -8.94
N ALA A 91 4.98 19.40 -10.11
CA ALA A 91 4.76 20.73 -10.69
C ALA A 91 3.29 20.99 -11.06
N VAL A 92 2.54 19.94 -11.35
CA VAL A 92 1.10 20.01 -11.67
C VAL A 92 0.22 19.21 -10.70
N GLY A 93 0.82 18.52 -9.74
CA GLY A 93 0.10 17.69 -8.76
C GLY A 93 -0.59 16.48 -9.40
N ASN A 94 0.06 15.81 -10.36
CA ASN A 94 -0.51 14.67 -11.07
C ASN A 94 0.26 13.38 -10.80
N VAL A 95 -0.47 12.32 -10.43
CA VAL A 95 0.03 10.94 -10.42
C VAL A 95 -0.60 10.19 -11.59
N SER A 96 0.23 9.56 -12.42
CA SER A 96 -0.19 8.75 -13.57
C SER A 96 0.66 7.48 -13.63
N ALA A 97 0.29 6.49 -12.83
CA ALA A 97 0.98 5.21 -12.71
C ALA A 97 0.10 4.06 -13.25
N SER A 98 0.75 2.95 -13.58
CA SER A 98 0.11 1.77 -14.14
C SER A 98 1.00 0.56 -13.94
N ALA A 99 0.41 -0.54 -13.49
CA ALA A 99 1.07 -1.83 -13.37
C ALA A 99 0.09 -2.96 -13.67
N THR A 100 0.64 -4.12 -14.02
CA THR A 100 -0.11 -5.31 -14.39
C THR A 100 -0.08 -6.33 -13.26
N LEU A 101 -1.27 -6.77 -12.82
CA LEU A 101 -1.44 -7.95 -11.99
C LEU A 101 -1.31 -9.16 -12.90
N GLU A 102 -0.20 -9.87 -12.75
CA GLU A 102 0.13 -11.04 -13.55
C GLU A 102 -0.73 -12.25 -13.20
N THR A 103 -0.74 -13.24 -14.09
CA THR A 103 -1.56 -14.45 -13.91
C THR A 103 -1.19 -15.31 -12.70
N ASP A 104 -0.01 -15.08 -12.12
CA ASP A 104 0.49 -15.72 -10.91
C ASP A 104 0.30 -14.86 -9.65
N PHE A 105 -0.53 -13.82 -9.74
CA PHE A 105 -0.84 -12.88 -8.65
C PHE A 105 0.33 -12.00 -8.21
N THR A 106 1.34 -11.81 -9.07
CA THR A 106 2.45 -10.87 -8.85
C THR A 106 2.27 -9.58 -9.65
N THR A 107 3.17 -8.61 -9.45
CA THR A 107 3.19 -7.33 -10.19
C THR A 107 4.25 -7.36 -11.28
N ASP A 108 3.98 -6.76 -12.43
CA ASP A 108 4.98 -6.55 -13.48
C ASP A 108 6.03 -5.47 -13.13
N ASN A 109 5.84 -4.72 -12.03
CA ASN A 109 6.81 -3.76 -11.55
C ASN A 109 8.05 -4.46 -10.96
N ALA A 110 9.08 -4.63 -11.80
CA ALA A 110 10.33 -5.30 -11.46
C ALA A 110 11.20 -4.59 -10.40
N THR A 111 10.85 -3.36 -9.99
CA THR A 111 11.55 -2.64 -8.91
C THR A 111 11.05 -3.03 -7.51
N LEU A 112 9.89 -3.70 -7.45
CA LEU A 112 9.27 -4.16 -6.22
C LEU A 112 9.51 -5.66 -6.01
N SER A 113 9.29 -6.11 -4.78
CA SER A 113 9.49 -7.51 -4.41
C SER A 113 8.46 -8.40 -5.11
N GLN A 114 8.95 -9.33 -5.93
CA GLN A 114 8.13 -10.39 -6.55
C GLN A 114 7.66 -11.46 -5.55
N ALA A 115 8.08 -11.37 -4.29
CA ALA A 115 7.48 -12.18 -3.21
C ALA A 115 6.12 -11.62 -2.76
N ASN A 116 5.77 -10.39 -3.15
CA ASN A 116 4.45 -9.83 -2.90
C ASN A 116 3.44 -10.53 -3.81
N THR A 117 2.51 -11.25 -3.20
CA THR A 117 1.38 -11.88 -3.88
C THR A 117 0.07 -11.26 -3.39
N PHE A 118 -0.85 -11.04 -4.32
CA PHE A 118 -2.11 -10.34 -4.10
C PHE A 118 -3.26 -11.32 -4.29
N ALA A 119 -4.06 -11.60 -3.26
CA ALA A 119 -5.19 -12.50 -3.44
C ALA A 119 -6.36 -11.79 -4.15
N GLU A 120 -7.20 -12.56 -4.83
CA GLU A 120 -8.49 -12.04 -5.28
C GLU A 120 -9.28 -11.49 -4.07
N GLY A 121 -9.79 -10.27 -4.21
CA GLY A 121 -10.53 -9.60 -3.15
C GLY A 121 -9.66 -8.91 -2.10
N ASP A 122 -8.32 -8.97 -2.21
CA ASP A 122 -7.45 -8.15 -1.35
C ASP A 122 -7.83 -6.66 -1.54
N GLN A 123 -8.08 -5.94 -0.44
CA GLN A 123 -8.35 -4.50 -0.50
C GLN A 123 -7.07 -3.78 -0.94
N ALA A 124 -7.20 -2.89 -1.93
CA ALA A 124 -6.12 -2.05 -2.41
C ALA A 124 -6.17 -0.68 -1.75
N TYR A 125 -5.00 -0.13 -1.44
CA TYR A 125 -4.84 1.17 -0.80
C TYR A 125 -3.84 2.00 -1.59
N ILE A 126 -4.01 3.32 -1.55
CA ILE A 126 -2.97 4.26 -1.95
C ILE A 126 -2.36 4.84 -0.68
N TRP A 127 -1.08 4.55 -0.48
CA TRP A 127 -0.27 5.11 0.60
C TRP A 127 0.64 6.21 0.04
N VAL A 128 0.46 7.43 0.53
CA VAL A 128 1.31 8.58 0.24
C VAL A 128 2.21 8.82 1.43
N TYR A 129 3.51 8.97 1.20
CA TYR A 129 4.46 9.24 2.26
C TYR A 129 5.64 10.08 1.77
N ARG A 130 6.28 10.77 2.72
CA ARG A 130 7.50 11.53 2.48
C ARG A 130 8.75 10.67 2.65
N ASP A 131 9.71 10.85 1.75
CA ASP A 131 11.08 10.37 1.84
C ASP A 131 12.00 11.34 1.07
N VAL A 132 13.22 10.95 0.69
CA VAL A 132 14.16 11.78 -0.04
C VAL A 132 13.95 11.63 -1.54
N ALA A 133 13.75 12.75 -2.25
CA ALA A 133 13.67 12.76 -3.71
C ALA A 133 14.84 11.99 -4.36
N GLY A 134 14.51 11.09 -5.29
CA GLY A 134 15.49 10.25 -5.98
C GLY A 134 15.97 9.01 -5.20
N ASN A 135 15.43 8.72 -4.01
CA ASN A 135 15.65 7.42 -3.36
C ASN A 135 15.16 6.29 -4.29
N PRO A 136 16.00 5.31 -4.66
CA PRO A 136 15.58 4.19 -5.52
C PRO A 136 14.72 3.16 -4.77
N THR A 137 14.78 3.14 -3.43
CA THR A 137 14.03 2.22 -2.57
C THR A 137 13.39 3.00 -1.42
N PRO A 138 12.45 3.91 -1.72
CA PRO A 138 11.75 4.66 -0.70
C PRO A 138 10.94 3.74 0.19
N SER A 139 10.81 4.12 1.46
CA SER A 139 10.09 3.37 2.47
C SER A 139 9.44 4.35 3.46
N PRO A 140 8.16 4.14 3.83
CA PRO A 140 7.56 4.87 4.94
C PRO A 140 8.38 4.68 6.22
N ALA A 141 8.60 5.76 6.98
CA ALA A 141 9.23 5.73 8.29
C ALA A 141 8.24 6.16 9.38
N TYR A 142 8.00 5.30 10.38
CA TYR A 142 7.18 5.62 11.54
C TYR A 142 8.04 6.36 12.58
N ASP A 143 8.25 7.65 12.35
CA ASP A 143 9.06 8.52 13.19
C ASP A 143 8.46 9.93 13.32
N ILE A 144 9.16 10.82 14.03
CA ILE A 144 8.68 12.18 14.32
C ILE A 144 8.56 13.08 13.07
N GLY A 145 9.16 12.67 11.94
CA GLY A 145 9.07 13.33 10.64
C GLY A 145 8.03 12.71 9.70
N LEU A 146 7.22 11.77 10.20
CA LEU A 146 6.15 11.12 9.46
C LEU A 146 5.19 12.13 8.83
N GLU A 147 4.96 11.98 7.53
CA GLU A 147 4.00 12.74 6.73
C GLU A 147 3.30 11.77 5.80
N TRP A 148 2.15 11.23 6.23
CA TRP A 148 1.46 10.14 5.55
C TRP A 148 0.01 10.46 5.22
N ALA A 149 -0.50 9.84 4.16
CA ALA A 149 -1.92 9.62 3.95
C ALA A 149 -2.13 8.17 3.50
N LEU A 150 -3.21 7.54 3.96
CA LEU A 150 -3.60 6.21 3.52
C LEU A 150 -5.10 6.21 3.22
N VAL A 151 -5.44 5.98 1.96
CA VAL A 151 -6.81 6.05 1.44
C VAL A 151 -7.16 4.82 0.62
N THR A 152 -8.46 4.55 0.51
CA THR A 152 -8.99 3.44 -0.27
C THR A 152 -10.43 3.75 -0.71
N ASN A 153 -10.95 2.96 -1.64
CA ASN A 153 -12.39 2.85 -1.87
C ASN A 153 -12.84 1.45 -1.43
N ASP A 154 -13.63 1.38 -0.37
CA ASP A 154 -14.10 0.12 0.20
C ASP A 154 -15.62 0.11 0.35
N SER A 155 -16.17 -1.05 0.72
CA SER A 155 -17.61 -1.27 0.85
C SER A 155 -18.35 -0.41 1.90
N SER A 156 -17.68 0.53 2.55
CA SER A 156 -18.28 1.37 3.61
C SER A 156 -19.34 2.35 3.08
N ASP A 157 -19.29 2.71 1.80
CA ASP A 157 -20.24 3.61 1.14
C ASP A 157 -21.42 2.88 0.47
N THR A 158 -21.46 1.54 0.59
CA THR A 158 -22.45 0.60 0.05
C THR A 158 -22.38 0.35 -1.47
N ILE A 159 -21.41 0.91 -2.20
CA ILE A 159 -21.25 0.76 -3.65
C ILE A 159 -20.15 -0.27 -3.97
N VAL A 160 -20.42 -1.54 -3.68
CA VAL A 160 -19.45 -2.66 -3.89
C VAL A 160 -18.88 -2.76 -5.32
N ALA A 161 -19.52 -2.13 -6.31
CA ALA A 161 -19.08 -2.16 -7.70
C ALA A 161 -17.86 -1.26 -8.00
N ASP A 162 -17.56 -0.28 -7.14
CA ASP A 162 -16.39 0.60 -7.29
C ASP A 162 -15.28 0.33 -6.26
N ASP A 163 -15.50 -0.60 -5.34
CA ASP A 163 -14.49 -1.07 -4.37
C ASP A 163 -13.17 -1.40 -5.07
N TRP A 164 -12.07 -0.89 -4.50
CA TRP A 164 -10.73 -1.17 -4.97
C TRP A 164 -10.26 -2.51 -4.43
N THR A 165 -10.67 -3.57 -5.10
CA THR A 165 -10.26 -4.93 -4.77
C THR A 165 -9.42 -5.53 -5.89
N PHE A 166 -8.34 -6.23 -5.51
CA PHE A 166 -7.51 -6.92 -6.49
C PHE A 166 -8.35 -7.98 -7.23
N PRO A 167 -8.39 -7.94 -8.57
CA PRO A 167 -9.23 -8.82 -9.35
C PRO A 167 -8.72 -10.26 -9.36
N ALA A 168 -9.59 -11.21 -9.67
CA ALA A 168 -9.15 -12.53 -10.10
C ALA A 168 -8.35 -12.42 -11.40
N PRO A 169 -7.13 -13.00 -11.51
CA PRO A 169 -6.41 -13.09 -12.77
C PRO A 169 -7.16 -13.91 -13.82
N SER A 170 -8.22 -14.63 -13.47
CA SER A 170 -9.12 -15.27 -14.45
C SER A 170 -10.54 -14.79 -14.21
N GLY A 171 -11.11 -14.00 -15.11
CA GLY A 171 -12.55 -13.66 -15.05
C GLY A 171 -12.92 -12.21 -15.28
N HIS A 172 -11.97 -11.28 -15.31
CA HIS A 172 -12.29 -9.88 -15.62
C HIS A 172 -12.59 -9.67 -17.11
N ILE A 173 -13.77 -9.11 -17.37
CA ILE A 173 -14.23 -8.73 -18.71
C ILE A 173 -13.60 -7.39 -19.14
N VAL A 174 -13.11 -6.62 -18.17
CA VAL A 174 -12.47 -5.32 -18.35
C VAL A 174 -10.96 -5.51 -18.22
N ALA A 175 -10.23 -5.22 -19.29
CA ALA A 175 -8.77 -5.38 -19.32
C ALA A 175 -8.02 -4.35 -18.45
N ASN A 176 -8.67 -3.21 -18.17
CA ASN A 176 -8.07 -2.07 -17.48
C ASN A 176 -8.99 -1.63 -16.34
N LEU A 177 -8.44 -1.56 -15.12
CA LEU A 177 -9.07 -0.88 -13.98
C LEU A 177 -8.52 0.54 -13.85
N ASP A 178 -9.33 1.46 -13.36
CA ASP A 178 -8.95 2.85 -13.10
C ASP A 178 -9.25 3.18 -11.64
N TRP A 179 -8.22 3.44 -10.84
CA TRP A 179 -8.34 3.79 -9.41
C TRP A 179 -7.75 5.18 -9.18
N ARG A 180 -8.61 6.17 -8.93
CA ARG A 180 -8.20 7.57 -8.76
C ARG A 180 -8.36 8.01 -7.31
N ILE A 181 -7.38 8.72 -6.77
CA ILE A 181 -7.43 9.25 -5.39
C ILE A 181 -8.74 10.00 -5.15
N GLU A 182 -9.23 10.74 -6.13
CA GLU A 182 -10.49 11.48 -6.06
C GLU A 182 -11.74 10.59 -5.97
N ASP A 183 -11.67 9.34 -6.42
CA ASP A 183 -12.75 8.35 -6.30
C ASP A 183 -12.66 7.54 -4.99
N ALA A 184 -11.65 7.76 -4.14
CA ALA A 184 -11.59 7.11 -2.85
C ALA A 184 -12.72 7.61 -1.94
N SER A 185 -13.32 6.69 -1.19
CA SER A 185 -14.41 6.98 -0.23
C SER A 185 -13.94 6.90 1.23
N THR A 186 -12.83 6.21 1.49
CA THR A 186 -12.37 5.88 2.84
C THR A 186 -10.97 6.42 3.13
N VAL A 187 -10.88 7.18 4.22
CA VAL A 187 -9.61 7.68 4.79
C VAL A 187 -9.25 6.88 6.04
N ILE A 188 -8.12 6.19 5.98
CA ILE A 188 -7.56 5.48 7.15
C ILE A 188 -6.70 6.45 7.98
N PHE A 189 -5.96 7.33 7.30
CA PHE A 189 -5.14 8.39 7.90
C PHE A 189 -4.88 9.50 6.87
N GLY A 190 -4.72 10.75 7.32
CA GLY A 190 -4.62 11.91 6.45
C GLY A 190 -5.98 12.60 6.22
N GLY A 191 -6.10 13.28 5.09
CA GLY A 191 -7.34 13.86 4.57
C GLY A 191 -7.62 13.41 3.14
N LEU A 192 -8.91 13.35 2.77
CA LEU A 192 -9.40 12.92 1.47
C LEU A 192 -10.62 13.75 1.05
N ASN A 193 -10.66 14.23 -0.19
CA ASN A 193 -11.82 14.87 -0.82
C ASN A 193 -12.50 15.94 0.06
N ASP A 194 -11.74 16.96 0.47
CA ASP A 194 -12.12 18.04 1.41
C ASP A 194 -12.48 17.57 2.83
N GLY A 195 -12.53 16.26 3.09
CA GLY A 195 -12.76 15.62 4.37
C GLY A 195 -11.46 15.37 5.14
N GLN A 196 -11.50 15.58 6.45
CA GLN A 196 -10.38 15.34 7.35
C GLN A 196 -10.53 14.00 8.07
N GLY A 197 -9.49 13.18 8.01
CA GLY A 197 -9.39 11.90 8.70
C GLY A 197 -8.46 11.96 9.92
N PRO A 198 -8.05 10.80 10.44
CA PRO A 198 -7.12 10.71 11.56
C PRO A 198 -5.75 11.37 11.27
N GLY A 199 -5.06 11.80 12.33
CA GLY A 199 -3.73 12.43 12.27
C GLY A 199 -3.76 13.91 12.66
N THR A 200 -2.61 14.56 12.56
CA THR A 200 -2.42 15.97 12.91
C THR A 200 -1.99 16.79 11.71
N TYR A 201 -2.58 17.98 11.56
CA TYR A 201 -2.27 18.99 10.56
C TYR A 201 -2.39 20.39 11.15
N SER A 202 -1.78 21.38 10.49
CA SER A 202 -1.75 22.77 10.94
C SER A 202 -2.56 23.72 10.05
N VAL A 203 -2.82 23.33 8.80
CA VAL A 203 -3.58 24.14 7.83
C VAL A 203 -4.56 23.24 7.07
N THR A 204 -5.82 23.66 7.00
CA THR A 204 -6.83 23.06 6.10
C THR A 204 -6.77 23.78 4.75
N PRO A 205 -6.42 23.11 3.64
CA PRO A 205 -6.54 23.69 2.31
C PRO A 205 -8.00 24.06 2.00
N GLY A 206 -8.21 25.06 1.14
CA GLY A 206 -9.57 25.49 0.75
C GLY A 206 -10.34 24.43 -0.02
N SER A 207 -9.62 23.63 -0.83
CA SER A 207 -10.09 22.36 -1.39
C SER A 207 -8.88 21.45 -1.66
N PHE A 208 -9.05 20.14 -1.53
CA PHE A 208 -8.02 19.14 -1.74
C PHE A 208 -8.60 17.77 -2.10
N ALA A 209 -7.88 17.02 -2.93
CA ALA A 209 -8.12 15.61 -3.18
C ALA A 209 -7.48 14.77 -2.07
N LEU A 210 -6.27 15.13 -1.64
CA LEU A 210 -5.57 14.42 -0.56
C LEU A 210 -4.70 15.37 0.26
N GLN A 211 -4.66 15.13 1.57
CA GLN A 211 -3.77 15.82 2.50
C GLN A 211 -3.01 14.81 3.36
N THR A 212 -1.68 14.93 3.46
CA THR A 212 -0.91 14.12 4.44
C THR A 212 -1.00 14.72 5.83
N HIS A 213 -0.92 13.86 6.84
CA HIS A 213 -0.88 14.23 8.25
C HIS A 213 0.39 13.71 8.93
N THR A 214 0.64 14.27 10.11
CA THR A 214 1.65 13.82 11.07
C THR A 214 1.02 13.03 12.21
N ASP A 215 1.83 12.26 12.95
CA ASP A 215 1.43 11.63 14.21
C ASP A 215 2.43 12.03 15.31
N PRO A 216 2.02 12.85 16.31
CA PRO A 216 2.90 13.29 17.38
C PRO A 216 3.32 12.15 18.33
N THR A 217 2.67 10.99 18.22
CA THR A 217 2.98 9.79 19.00
C THR A 217 3.92 8.83 18.27
N ALA A 218 4.30 9.13 17.03
CA ALA A 218 5.29 8.36 16.28
C ALA A 218 6.66 8.44 16.96
N VAL A 219 6.94 7.47 17.83
CA VAL A 219 8.23 7.30 18.48
C VAL A 219 9.04 6.32 17.64
N PRO A 220 10.25 6.68 17.18
CA PRO A 220 11.11 5.74 16.48
C PRO A 220 11.33 4.52 17.37
N GLU A 221 10.95 3.33 16.93
CA GLU A 221 11.31 2.12 17.67
C GLU A 221 12.85 2.00 17.68
N PRO A 222 13.52 2.03 18.84
CA PRO A 222 14.93 1.75 18.88
C PRO A 222 15.08 0.28 18.48
N GLY A 223 15.61 0.05 17.27
CA GLY A 223 15.76 -1.30 16.72
C GLY A 223 16.27 -2.28 17.78
N SER A 224 15.52 -3.36 18.00
CA SER A 224 15.59 -4.26 19.16
C SER A 224 16.99 -4.79 19.51
N LEU A 225 17.94 -4.68 18.58
CA LEU A 225 19.38 -4.95 18.76
C LEU A 225 20.05 -4.03 19.80
N LEU A 226 19.62 -2.77 19.93
CA LEU A 226 20.16 -1.83 20.94
C LEU A 226 19.73 -2.21 22.36
N LEU A 227 18.50 -2.69 22.53
CA LEU A 227 17.99 -3.16 23.82
C LEU A 227 18.66 -4.49 24.25
N ILE A 228 18.88 -5.42 23.31
CA ILE A 228 19.56 -6.69 23.60
C ILE A 228 21.04 -6.46 23.95
N SER A 229 21.74 -5.55 23.25
CA SER A 229 23.14 -5.22 23.56
C SER A 229 23.31 -4.48 24.89
N ALA A 230 22.36 -3.61 25.27
CA ALA A 230 22.34 -2.96 26.58
C ALA A 230 22.15 -3.98 27.72
N VAL A 231 21.23 -4.94 27.57
CA VAL A 231 21.02 -6.01 28.56
C VAL A 231 22.25 -6.94 28.66
N GLY A 232 22.83 -7.34 27.52
CA GLY A 232 24.04 -8.18 27.48
C GLY A 232 25.23 -7.52 28.19
N SER A 233 25.39 -6.21 28.05
CA SER A 233 26.47 -5.44 28.68
C SER A 233 26.31 -5.36 30.21
N VAL A 234 25.09 -5.23 30.71
CA VAL A 234 24.80 -5.22 32.16
C VAL A 234 25.06 -6.61 32.78
N PHE A 235 24.70 -7.70 32.09
CA PHE A 235 25.01 -9.05 32.58
C PHE A 235 26.51 -9.38 32.55
N ALA A 236 27.24 -8.93 31.52
CA ALA A 236 28.70 -9.10 31.46
C ALA A 236 29.43 -8.34 32.58
N LEU A 237 28.99 -7.12 32.89
CA LEU A 237 29.54 -6.31 33.99
C LEU A 237 29.21 -6.91 35.37
N ARG A 238 28.03 -7.51 35.55
CA ARG A 238 27.67 -8.21 36.80
C ARG A 238 28.49 -9.49 37.01
N ARG A 239 28.83 -10.22 35.94
CA ARG A 239 29.65 -11.45 36.05
C ARG A 239 31.09 -11.15 36.45
N LYS A 240 31.70 -10.07 35.93
CA LYS A 240 33.05 -9.65 36.33
C LYS A 240 33.16 -9.23 37.80
N ARG A 241 32.11 -8.65 38.38
CA ARG A 241 32.10 -8.24 39.81
C ARG A 241 32.01 -9.42 40.78
N ARG A 242 31.32 -10.51 40.42
CA ARG A 242 31.22 -11.70 41.29
C ARG A 242 32.52 -12.51 41.38
N SER A 243 33.33 -12.56 40.32
CA SER A 243 34.63 -13.23 40.36
C SER A 243 35.72 -12.48 41.14
N ALA A 244 35.50 -11.19 41.46
CA ALA A 244 36.44 -10.39 42.26
C ALA A 244 36.17 -10.43 43.78
N GLN A 245 35.13 -11.15 44.22
CA GLN A 245 34.73 -11.27 45.64
C GLN A 245 34.99 -12.66 46.24
N SER A 246 35.67 -13.57 45.52
CA SER A 246 36.17 -14.83 46.08
C SER A 246 37.70 -14.79 46.22
N VAL A 247 38.18 -14.11 47.26
CA VAL A 247 39.53 -14.27 47.84
C VAL A 247 39.36 -14.36 49.34
#